data_AF-A0A2N0LCQ0-F1
#
_entry.id   AF-A0A2N0LCQ0-F1
#
_cell.length_a   1.000
_cell.length_b   1.000
_cell.length_c   1.000
_cell.angle_alpha   90.00
_cell.angle_beta   90.00
_cell.angle_gamma   90.00
#
_symmetry.space_group_name_H-M   'P 1'
#
loop_
_entity.id
_entity.type
_entity.pdbx_description
1 polymer ?
#
loop_
_entity_poly.entity_id
_entity_poly.type
_entity_poly.pdbx_seq_one_letter_code
_entity_poly.pdbx_strand_id
1 'polypeptide(L)'
;MSSRSLTGWLLIAGPILTFLVIGVLYTALVGDQETPQSSVQEMMAQPELARILLGIGALVFISMFLGLALLARSMQGDDKPGGAYATLAGILFAAVAAVGIAAVGLSAAALQTSTESVALAVTLEGVSGGMFAGLWFFWGIGSLLLGAAMLMQKHLHIVIAWLFVAFGVYVVISSLVDLNEPDVVGFAVWIASSLIIAAAGFLTLKEKASS
;
A
#
# COMPACT_ATOMS: atom_id res chain seq x y z
N MET A 1 21.73 -5.86 9.61
CA MET A 1 20.46 -6.51 9.20
C MET A 1 20.60 -6.96 7.75
N SER A 2 20.19 -8.16 7.36
CA SER A 2 20.29 -8.62 5.96
C SER A 2 19.15 -8.05 5.11
N SER A 3 19.31 -8.01 3.78
CA SER A 3 18.25 -7.59 2.84
C SER A 3 16.95 -8.39 3.04
N ARG A 4 17.08 -9.71 3.28
CA ARG A 4 15.96 -10.59 3.63
C ARG A 4 15.25 -10.16 4.91
N SER A 5 16.03 -9.90 5.97
CA SER A 5 15.47 -9.49 7.26
C SER A 5 14.75 -8.14 7.17
N LEU A 6 15.30 -7.18 6.41
CA LEU A 6 14.64 -5.91 6.13
C LEU A 6 13.32 -6.12 5.37
N THR A 7 13.36 -6.90 4.28
CA THR A 7 12.18 -7.22 3.46
C THR A 7 11.06 -7.81 4.31
N GLY A 8 11.39 -8.83 5.12
CA GLY A 8 10.42 -9.48 5.99
C GLY A 8 9.78 -8.54 7.01
N TRP A 9 10.57 -7.68 7.66
CA TRP A 9 10.03 -6.71 8.62
C TRP A 9 9.18 -5.61 7.97
N LEU A 10 9.58 -5.11 6.80
CA LEU A 10 8.76 -4.14 6.06
C LEU A 10 7.39 -4.73 5.68
N LEU A 11 7.37 -6.00 5.26
CA LEU A 11 6.15 -6.71 4.90
C LEU A 11 5.27 -7.08 6.10
N ILE A 12 5.83 -7.22 7.30
CA ILE A 12 5.04 -7.49 8.53
C ILE A 12 4.57 -6.17 9.15
N ALA A 13 5.51 -5.29 9.51
CA ALA A 13 5.21 -4.08 10.26
C ALA A 13 4.49 -3.04 9.40
N GLY A 14 4.84 -2.93 8.12
CA GLY A 14 4.23 -1.97 7.19
C GLY A 14 2.70 -2.05 7.16
N PRO A 15 2.08 -3.18 6.74
CA PRO A 15 0.62 -3.27 6.67
C PRO A 15 -0.06 -3.18 8.05
N ILE A 16 0.51 -3.78 9.11
CA ILE A 16 -0.06 -3.72 10.47
C ILE A 16 -0.10 -2.27 10.97
N LEU A 17 1.01 -1.55 10.84
CA LEU A 17 1.10 -0.16 11.29
C LEU A 17 0.30 0.76 10.37
N THR A 18 0.19 0.48 9.08
CA THR A 18 -0.68 1.22 8.17
C THR A 18 -2.13 1.13 8.62
N PHE A 19 -2.61 -0.08 8.91
CA PHE A 19 -3.97 -0.27 9.44
C PHE A 19 -4.17 0.49 10.75
N LEU A 20 -3.22 0.37 11.69
CA LEU A 20 -3.29 1.05 12.97
C LEU A 20 -3.28 2.58 12.83
N VAL A 21 -2.35 3.13 12.04
CA VAL A 21 -2.15 4.58 11.95
C VAL A 21 -3.23 5.22 11.09
N ILE A 22 -3.45 4.72 9.87
CA ILE A 22 -4.38 5.33 8.91
C ILE A 22 -5.82 4.90 9.20
N GLY A 23 -6.06 3.60 9.41
CA GLY A 23 -7.42 3.07 9.56
C GLY A 23 -8.03 3.21 10.96
N VAL A 24 -7.22 3.48 11.99
CA VAL A 24 -7.70 3.59 13.37
C VAL A 24 -7.33 4.92 14.01
N LEU A 25 -6.04 5.23 14.12
CA LEU A 25 -5.58 6.41 14.85
C LEU A 25 -5.94 7.73 14.14
N TYR A 26 -5.80 7.79 12.82
CA TYR A 26 -6.17 8.99 12.05
C TYR A 26 -7.65 9.31 12.22
N THR A 27 -8.49 8.30 11.99
CA THR A 27 -9.95 8.38 12.16
C THR A 27 -10.34 8.78 13.58
N ALA A 28 -9.75 8.15 14.60
CA ALA A 28 -10.10 8.39 15.99
C ALA A 28 -9.61 9.75 16.55
N LEU A 29 -8.52 10.30 16.01
CA LEU A 29 -7.85 11.48 16.57
C LEU A 29 -7.97 12.75 15.71
N VAL A 30 -8.22 12.61 14.42
CA VAL A 30 -8.36 13.73 13.46
C VAL A 30 -9.79 13.77 12.91
N GLY A 31 -10.28 12.65 12.39
CA GLY A 31 -11.64 12.50 11.86
C GLY A 31 -11.70 11.57 10.64
N ASP A 32 -12.90 11.34 10.13
CA ASP A 32 -13.21 10.33 9.09
C ASP A 32 -12.78 10.72 7.67
N GLN A 33 -12.52 12.00 7.40
CA GLN A 33 -12.04 12.50 6.10
C GLN A 33 -12.96 12.14 4.90
N GLU A 34 -14.28 12.08 5.11
CA GLU A 34 -15.25 11.60 4.10
C GLU A 34 -15.19 12.36 2.75
N THR A 35 -14.85 13.65 2.79
CA THR A 35 -14.75 14.51 1.61
C THR A 35 -13.49 15.37 1.69
N PRO A 36 -12.97 15.91 0.57
CA PRO A 36 -11.86 16.87 0.62
C PRO A 36 -12.16 18.08 1.53
N GLN A 37 -13.42 18.49 1.61
CA GLN A 37 -13.87 19.59 2.46
C GLN A 37 -13.80 19.23 3.94
N SER A 38 -14.39 18.10 4.35
CA SER A 38 -14.36 17.65 5.75
C SER A 38 -12.94 17.29 6.18
N SER A 39 -12.16 16.67 5.28
CA SER A 39 -10.75 16.37 5.49
C SER A 39 -9.95 17.60 5.89
N VAL A 40 -10.03 18.68 5.11
CA VAL A 40 -9.34 19.95 5.43
C VAL A 40 -9.85 20.55 6.74
N GLN A 41 -11.16 20.53 7.00
CA GLN A 41 -11.72 21.06 8.25
C GLN A 41 -11.22 20.31 9.49
N GLU A 42 -11.20 18.99 9.43
CA GLU A 42 -10.71 18.10 10.49
C GLU A 42 -9.20 18.27 10.70
N MET A 43 -8.42 18.36 9.63
CA MET A 43 -6.99 18.67 9.72
C MET A 43 -6.73 20.06 10.33
N MET A 44 -7.55 21.07 10.01
CA MET A 44 -7.47 22.40 10.63
C MET A 44 -7.87 22.41 12.11
N ALA A 45 -8.76 21.51 12.53
CA ALA A 45 -9.16 21.37 13.92
C ALA A 45 -8.05 20.73 14.78
N GLN A 46 -7.24 19.84 14.18
CA GLN A 46 -6.16 19.12 14.86
C GLN A 46 -4.85 19.13 14.06
N PRO A 47 -4.25 20.30 13.79
CA PRO A 47 -3.18 20.45 12.79
C PRO A 47 -1.90 19.69 13.15
N GLU A 48 -1.50 19.69 14.42
CA GLU A 48 -0.29 18.97 14.86
C GLU A 48 -0.49 17.45 14.78
N LEU A 49 -1.66 16.94 15.20
CA LEU A 49 -1.98 15.52 15.09
C LEU A 49 -2.09 15.08 13.63
N ALA A 50 -2.78 15.86 12.80
CA ALA A 50 -2.87 15.60 11.37
C ALA A 50 -1.48 15.54 10.72
N ARG A 51 -0.59 16.49 11.04
CA ARG A 51 0.78 16.51 10.50
C ARG A 51 1.60 15.29 10.92
N ILE A 52 1.53 14.90 12.20
CA ILE A 52 2.25 13.74 12.71
C ILE A 52 1.71 12.45 12.09
N LEU A 53 0.38 12.29 12.06
CA LEU A 53 -0.26 11.07 11.57
C LEU A 53 -0.17 10.94 10.04
N LEU A 54 -0.19 12.04 9.27
CA LEU A 54 0.15 12.03 7.85
C LEU A 54 1.58 11.55 7.64
N GLY A 55 2.55 12.09 8.40
CA GLY A 55 3.95 11.71 8.28
C GLY A 55 4.21 10.24 8.63
N ILE A 56 3.73 9.79 9.79
CA ILE A 56 3.90 8.40 10.23
C ILE A 56 3.11 7.46 9.31
N GLY A 57 1.85 7.80 8.98
CA GLY A 57 0.98 7.03 8.10
C GLY A 57 1.62 6.81 6.74
N ALA A 58 2.20 7.85 6.16
CA ALA A 58 2.95 7.76 4.91
C ALA A 58 4.14 6.80 5.03
N LEU A 59 4.98 6.97 6.06
CA LEU A 59 6.16 6.11 6.25
C LEU A 59 5.77 4.64 6.31
N VAL A 60 4.75 4.28 7.09
CA VAL A 60 4.33 2.89 7.25
C VAL A 60 3.64 2.35 6.00
N PHE A 61 2.81 3.16 5.33
CA PHE A 61 2.17 2.80 4.06
C PHE A 61 3.20 2.56 2.95
N ILE A 62 4.13 3.49 2.75
CA ILE A 62 5.20 3.37 1.76
C ILE A 62 6.09 2.17 2.05
N SER A 63 6.39 1.91 3.33
CA SER A 63 7.26 0.80 3.74
C SER A 63 6.77 -0.56 3.25
N MET A 64 5.45 -0.79 3.20
CA MET A 64 4.89 -2.07 2.76
C MET A 64 5.16 -2.32 1.27
N PHE A 65 5.06 -1.29 0.43
CA PHE A 65 5.32 -1.39 -1.00
C PHE A 65 6.80 -1.51 -1.30
N LEU A 66 7.65 -0.84 -0.52
CA LEU A 66 9.10 -1.08 -0.60
C LEU A 66 9.44 -2.53 -0.21
N GLY A 67 8.77 -3.08 0.81
CA GLY A 67 8.87 -4.49 1.16
C GLY A 67 8.47 -5.42 0.00
N LEU A 68 7.35 -5.14 -0.68
CA LEU A 68 6.90 -5.90 -1.84
C LEU A 68 7.87 -5.78 -3.02
N ALA A 69 8.42 -4.59 -3.27
CA ALA A 69 9.42 -4.37 -4.31
C ALA A 69 10.72 -5.14 -4.02
N LEU A 70 11.17 -5.20 -2.77
CA LEU A 70 12.34 -5.98 -2.37
C LEU A 70 12.09 -7.49 -2.45
N LEU A 71 10.87 -7.94 -2.10
CA LEU A 71 10.47 -9.33 -2.28
C LEU A 71 10.49 -9.73 -3.75
N ALA A 72 9.87 -8.91 -4.62
CA ALA A 72 9.97 -9.05 -6.07
C ALA A 72 11.43 -9.12 -6.53
N ARG A 73 12.28 -8.20 -6.07
CA ARG A 73 13.72 -8.16 -6.40
C ARG A 73 14.44 -9.46 -6.08
N SER A 74 14.11 -10.13 -4.97
CA SER A 74 14.74 -11.41 -4.60
C SER A 74 14.46 -12.53 -5.61
N MET A 75 13.36 -12.42 -6.36
CA MET A 75 12.89 -13.40 -7.34
C MET A 75 13.25 -13.04 -8.79
N GLN A 76 13.94 -11.91 -9.03
CA GLN A 76 14.39 -11.51 -10.36
C GLN A 76 15.58 -12.34 -10.84
N GLY A 77 15.73 -12.45 -12.16
CA GLY A 77 16.81 -13.16 -12.85
C GLY A 77 16.30 -13.87 -14.11
N ASP A 78 17.05 -13.82 -15.20
CA ASP A 78 16.70 -14.49 -16.47
C ASP A 78 16.76 -16.03 -16.34
N ASP A 79 17.52 -16.51 -15.36
CA ASP A 79 17.67 -17.90 -14.98
C ASP A 79 16.55 -18.42 -14.05
N LYS A 80 15.70 -17.53 -13.53
CA LYS A 80 14.61 -17.90 -12.62
C LYS A 80 13.27 -17.98 -13.36
N PRO A 81 12.51 -19.09 -13.20
CA PRO A 81 11.15 -19.18 -13.73
C PRO A 81 10.31 -17.96 -13.30
N GLY A 82 9.68 -17.28 -14.24
CA GLY A 82 8.87 -16.10 -13.94
C GLY A 82 9.64 -14.87 -13.40
N GLY A 83 10.98 -14.82 -13.53
CA GLY A 83 11.80 -13.69 -13.12
C GLY A 83 11.38 -12.36 -13.77
N ALA A 84 10.91 -12.39 -15.03
CA ALA A 84 10.35 -11.21 -15.70
C ALA A 84 9.09 -10.65 -15.01
N TYR A 85 8.19 -11.52 -14.53
CA TYR A 85 7.01 -11.10 -13.76
C TYR A 85 7.42 -10.46 -12.44
N ALA A 86 8.41 -11.02 -11.75
CA ALA A 86 8.98 -10.43 -10.54
C ALA A 86 9.64 -9.07 -10.81
N THR A 87 10.32 -8.89 -11.95
CA THR A 87 10.90 -7.61 -12.35
C THR A 87 9.82 -6.54 -12.51
N LEU A 88 8.77 -6.85 -13.29
CA LEU A 88 7.66 -5.93 -13.51
C LEU A 88 6.89 -5.61 -12.22
N ALA A 89 6.63 -6.61 -11.37
CA ALA A 89 6.01 -6.41 -10.07
C ALA A 89 6.82 -5.44 -9.20
N GLY A 90 8.14 -5.62 -9.14
CA GLY A 90 9.02 -4.74 -8.36
C GLY A 90 8.98 -3.28 -8.83
N ILE A 91 8.98 -3.05 -10.16
CA ILE A 91 8.85 -1.71 -10.74
C ILE A 91 7.49 -1.09 -10.37
N LEU A 92 6.41 -1.85 -10.48
CA LEU A 92 5.06 -1.36 -10.15
C LEU A 92 4.92 -1.01 -8.67
N PHE A 93 5.44 -1.83 -7.76
CA PHE A 93 5.40 -1.50 -6.34
C PHE A 93 6.23 -0.26 -5.99
N ALA A 94 7.37 -0.07 -6.64
CA ALA A 94 8.15 1.17 -6.49
C ALA A 94 7.39 2.39 -7.04
N ALA A 95 6.69 2.26 -8.16
CA ALA A 95 5.85 3.32 -8.72
C ALA A 95 4.66 3.64 -7.81
N VAL A 96 3.99 2.62 -7.26
CA VAL A 96 2.92 2.76 -6.27
C VAL A 96 3.41 3.51 -5.02
N ALA A 97 4.59 3.15 -4.51
CA ALA A 97 5.22 3.86 -3.40
C ALA A 97 5.46 5.35 -3.74
N ALA A 98 5.94 5.66 -4.95
CA ALA A 98 6.16 7.03 -5.39
C ALA A 98 4.86 7.83 -5.50
N VAL A 99 3.78 7.24 -6.00
CA VAL A 99 2.44 7.85 -6.03
C VAL A 99 1.95 8.13 -4.60
N GLY A 100 2.13 7.19 -3.67
CA GLY A 100 1.78 7.39 -2.26
C GLY A 100 2.55 8.55 -1.62
N ILE A 101 3.86 8.69 -1.91
CA ILE A 101 4.67 9.84 -1.46
C ILE A 101 4.09 11.15 -1.99
N ALA A 102 3.76 11.20 -3.27
CA ALA A 102 3.22 12.40 -3.91
C ALA A 102 1.83 12.79 -3.36
N ALA A 103 0.95 11.81 -3.14
CA ALA A 103 -0.37 12.03 -2.56
C ALA A 103 -0.27 12.61 -1.15
N VAL A 104 0.53 11.99 -0.27
CA VAL A 104 0.78 12.52 1.08
C VAL A 104 1.38 13.93 1.02
N GLY A 105 2.28 14.18 0.07
CA GLY A 105 2.85 15.51 -0.15
C GLY A 105 1.79 16.57 -0.45
N LEU A 106 0.76 16.22 -1.24
CA LEU A 106 -0.39 17.08 -1.51
C LEU A 106 -1.25 17.32 -0.26
N SER A 107 -1.55 16.29 0.53
CA SER A 107 -2.31 16.47 1.78
C SER A 107 -1.54 17.32 2.81
N ALA A 108 -0.22 17.14 2.89
CA ALA A 108 0.64 17.98 3.73
C ALA A 108 0.69 19.44 3.23
N ALA A 109 0.62 19.66 1.91
CA ALA A 109 0.50 21.00 1.32
C ALA A 109 -0.88 21.60 1.58
N ALA A 110 -1.96 20.80 1.47
CA ALA A 110 -3.32 21.23 1.80
C ALA A 110 -3.42 21.76 3.23
N LEU A 111 -2.85 21.04 4.21
CA LEU A 111 -2.79 21.49 5.59
C LEU A 111 -2.06 22.83 5.75
N GLN A 112 -0.92 23.02 5.08
CA GLN A 112 -0.17 24.29 5.15
C GLN A 112 -0.97 25.45 4.53
N THR A 113 -1.49 25.24 3.34
CA THR A 113 -2.24 26.24 2.58
C THR A 113 -3.60 26.56 3.20
N SER A 114 -4.16 25.69 4.05
CA SER A 114 -5.45 25.90 4.71
C SER A 114 -5.51 27.19 5.54
N THR A 115 -4.36 27.68 6.03
CA THR A 115 -4.23 28.94 6.77
C THR A 115 -4.37 30.18 5.89
N GLU A 116 -4.09 30.06 4.59
CA GLU A 116 -4.14 31.16 3.62
C GLU A 116 -5.40 31.07 2.74
N SER A 117 -5.75 29.86 2.31
CA SER A 117 -6.88 29.60 1.43
C SER A 117 -7.43 28.19 1.63
N VAL A 118 -8.56 28.11 2.34
CA VAL A 118 -9.32 26.86 2.51
C VAL A 118 -9.75 26.28 1.15
N ALA A 119 -10.14 27.12 0.19
CA ALA A 119 -10.56 26.66 -1.13
C ALA A 119 -9.42 25.95 -1.90
N LEU A 120 -8.20 26.49 -1.82
CA LEU A 120 -7.04 25.86 -2.44
C LEU A 120 -6.64 24.57 -1.70
N ALA A 121 -6.69 24.57 -0.36
CA ALA A 121 -6.44 23.38 0.43
C ALA A 121 -7.38 22.22 0.07
N VAL A 122 -8.68 22.50 -0.06
CA VAL A 122 -9.69 21.51 -0.47
C VAL A 122 -9.40 20.96 -1.87
N THR A 123 -8.91 21.81 -2.78
CA THR A 123 -8.52 21.37 -4.13
C THR A 123 -7.31 20.44 -4.07
N LEU A 124 -6.27 20.80 -3.30
CA LEU A 124 -5.08 19.97 -3.12
C LEU A 124 -5.42 18.61 -2.50
N GLU A 125 -6.29 18.60 -1.49
CA GLU A 125 -6.74 17.35 -0.86
C GLU A 125 -7.56 16.49 -1.82
N GLY A 126 -8.43 17.11 -2.63
CA GLY A 126 -9.17 16.40 -3.68
C GLY A 126 -8.26 15.74 -4.71
N VAL A 127 -7.17 16.42 -5.10
CA VAL A 127 -6.15 15.84 -5.99
C VAL A 127 -5.41 14.70 -5.29
N SER A 128 -5.04 14.86 -4.01
CA SER A 128 -4.42 13.81 -3.19
C SER A 128 -5.26 12.54 -3.19
N GLY A 129 -6.55 12.66 -2.83
CA GLY A 129 -7.50 11.53 -2.84
C GLY A 129 -7.63 10.90 -4.22
N GLY A 130 -7.68 11.70 -5.29
CA GLY A 130 -7.72 11.20 -6.67
C GLY A 130 -6.50 10.37 -7.07
N MET A 131 -5.31 10.65 -6.52
CA MET A 131 -4.10 9.85 -6.81
C MET A 131 -4.19 8.42 -6.25
N PHE A 132 -4.93 8.21 -5.15
CA PHE A 132 -5.13 6.88 -4.58
C PHE A 132 -6.00 5.97 -5.45
N ALA A 133 -6.89 6.50 -6.27
CA ALA A 133 -7.69 5.70 -7.20
C ALA A 133 -6.81 4.95 -8.22
N GLY A 134 -5.79 5.62 -8.76
CA GLY A 134 -4.80 4.98 -9.63
C GLY A 134 -3.92 3.98 -8.90
N LEU A 135 -3.63 4.23 -7.63
CA LEU A 135 -2.82 3.35 -6.78
C LEU A 135 -3.43 1.96 -6.65
N TRP A 136 -4.74 1.88 -6.40
CA TRP A 136 -5.46 0.61 -6.21
C TRP A 136 -5.28 -0.32 -7.41
N PHE A 137 -5.52 0.17 -8.62
CA PHE A 137 -5.37 -0.60 -9.85
C PHE A 137 -3.96 -1.19 -10.05
N PHE A 138 -2.92 -0.35 -9.93
CA PHE A 138 -1.54 -0.79 -10.14
C PHE A 138 -1.01 -1.67 -9.01
N TRP A 139 -1.50 -1.50 -7.79
CA TRP A 139 -1.25 -2.44 -6.70
C TRP A 139 -1.82 -3.83 -7.04
N GLY A 140 -3.02 -3.90 -7.61
CA GLY A 140 -3.61 -5.15 -8.11
C GLY A 140 -2.74 -5.84 -9.15
N ILE A 141 -2.30 -5.10 -10.17
CA ILE A 141 -1.41 -5.63 -11.22
C ILE A 141 -0.09 -6.14 -10.62
N GLY A 142 0.57 -5.33 -9.77
CA GLY A 142 1.81 -5.73 -9.11
C GLY A 142 1.66 -7.01 -8.30
N SER A 143 0.54 -7.15 -7.58
CA SER A 143 0.21 -8.32 -6.77
C SER A 143 -0.04 -9.57 -7.62
N LEU A 144 -0.76 -9.42 -8.74
CA LEU A 144 -0.99 -10.50 -9.69
C LEU A 144 0.32 -11.03 -10.29
N LEU A 145 1.18 -10.13 -10.74
CA LEU A 145 2.49 -10.47 -11.31
C LEU A 145 3.41 -11.12 -10.26
N LEU A 146 3.41 -10.60 -9.03
CA LEU A 146 4.18 -11.17 -7.92
C LEU A 146 3.70 -12.59 -7.60
N GLY A 147 2.39 -12.79 -7.46
CA GLY A 147 1.81 -14.11 -7.19
C GLY A 147 2.10 -15.11 -8.32
N ALA A 148 2.03 -14.68 -9.58
CA ALA A 148 2.40 -15.50 -10.73
C ALA A 148 3.88 -15.91 -10.69
N ALA A 149 4.78 -14.97 -10.37
CA ALA A 149 6.21 -15.28 -10.22
C ALA A 149 6.45 -16.32 -9.10
N MET A 150 5.80 -16.16 -7.94
CA MET A 150 5.90 -17.11 -6.83
C MET A 150 5.43 -18.52 -7.22
N LEU A 151 4.31 -18.63 -7.94
CA LEU A 151 3.80 -19.91 -8.44
C LEU A 151 4.78 -20.59 -9.41
N MET A 152 5.39 -19.83 -10.32
CA MET A 152 6.35 -20.36 -11.30
C MET A 152 7.66 -20.83 -10.65
N GLN A 153 8.16 -20.11 -9.65
CA GLN A 153 9.39 -20.49 -8.96
C GLN A 153 9.18 -21.62 -7.95
N LYS A 154 7.93 -21.97 -7.63
CA LYS A 154 7.58 -22.85 -6.50
C LYS A 154 8.28 -22.40 -5.21
N HIS A 155 8.52 -21.09 -5.12
CA HIS A 155 9.29 -20.42 -4.09
C HIS A 155 8.31 -19.65 -3.20
N LEU A 156 8.55 -19.64 -1.89
CA LEU A 156 7.51 -19.36 -0.86
C LEU A 156 6.32 -20.34 -0.89
N HIS A 157 5.49 -20.26 0.15
CA HIS A 157 4.35 -21.14 0.35
C HIS A 157 3.27 -20.95 -0.74
N ILE A 158 2.89 -22.03 -1.42
CA ILE A 158 1.95 -22.03 -2.57
C ILE A 158 0.63 -21.31 -2.28
N VAL A 159 0.14 -21.42 -1.04
CA VAL A 159 -1.09 -20.74 -0.60
C VAL A 159 -0.95 -19.22 -0.69
N ILE A 160 0.17 -18.65 -0.24
CA ILE A 160 0.39 -17.20 -0.28
C ILE A 160 0.50 -16.70 -1.72
N ALA A 161 1.13 -17.48 -2.60
CA ALA A 161 1.20 -17.16 -4.02
C ALA A 161 -0.19 -17.04 -4.67
N TRP A 162 -1.08 -18.00 -4.41
CA TRP A 162 -2.47 -17.94 -4.90
C TRP A 162 -3.27 -16.80 -4.27
N LEU A 163 -3.03 -16.46 -3.00
CA LEU A 163 -3.68 -15.32 -2.37
C LEU A 163 -3.30 -13.99 -3.03
N PHE A 164 -2.03 -13.80 -3.41
CA PHE A 164 -1.59 -12.64 -4.19
C PHE A 164 -2.25 -12.58 -5.58
N VAL A 165 -2.38 -13.74 -6.25
CA VAL A 165 -3.09 -13.83 -7.53
C VAL A 165 -4.56 -13.45 -7.36
N ALA A 166 -5.26 -14.03 -6.39
CA ALA A 166 -6.67 -13.77 -6.14
C ALA A 166 -6.92 -12.30 -5.78
N PHE A 167 -6.10 -11.73 -4.89
CA PHE A 167 -6.15 -10.31 -4.54
C PHE A 167 -5.91 -9.43 -5.78
N GLY A 168 -4.87 -9.72 -6.56
CA GLY A 168 -4.56 -8.96 -7.77
C GLY A 168 -5.68 -8.99 -8.80
N VAL A 169 -6.28 -10.16 -9.05
CA VAL A 169 -7.43 -10.31 -9.96
C VAL A 169 -8.63 -9.50 -9.46
N TYR A 170 -9.00 -9.64 -8.19
CA TYR A 170 -10.12 -8.90 -7.61
C TYR A 170 -9.92 -7.39 -7.72
N VAL A 171 -8.74 -6.89 -7.35
CA VAL A 171 -8.42 -5.45 -7.39
C VAL A 171 -8.45 -4.91 -8.82
N VAL A 172 -7.91 -5.65 -9.79
CA VAL A 172 -7.95 -5.25 -11.20
C VAL A 172 -9.38 -5.20 -11.73
N ILE A 173 -10.20 -6.20 -11.43
CA ILE A 173 -11.60 -6.25 -11.90
C ILE A 173 -12.43 -5.13 -11.25
N SER A 174 -12.37 -4.99 -9.92
CA SER A 174 -13.09 -3.95 -9.16
C SER A 174 -12.69 -2.53 -9.56
N SER A 175 -11.48 -2.33 -10.07
CA SER A 175 -11.03 -1.02 -10.58
C SER A 175 -11.58 -0.68 -11.98
N LEU A 176 -11.98 -1.68 -12.77
CA LEU A 176 -12.42 -1.52 -14.15
C LEU A 176 -13.94 -1.61 -14.31
N VAL A 177 -14.60 -2.27 -13.37
CA VAL A 177 -16.04 -2.51 -13.40
C VAL A 177 -16.60 -2.20 -12.02
N ASP A 178 -17.69 -1.44 -11.99
CA ASP A 178 -18.44 -1.23 -10.75
C ASP A 178 -19.16 -2.53 -10.37
N LEU A 179 -18.69 -3.14 -9.27
CA LEU A 179 -19.24 -4.39 -8.74
C LEU A 179 -20.47 -4.17 -7.84
N ASN A 180 -20.88 -2.92 -7.58
CA ASN A 180 -21.93 -2.54 -6.62
C ASN A 180 -21.75 -3.21 -5.25
N GLU A 181 -20.49 -3.31 -4.80
CA GLU A 181 -20.16 -3.94 -3.53
C GLU A 181 -20.41 -2.99 -2.36
N PRO A 182 -20.97 -3.47 -1.24
CA PRO A 182 -21.06 -2.66 -0.03
C PRO A 182 -19.67 -2.29 0.50
N ASP A 183 -19.51 -1.10 1.09
CA ASP A 183 -18.22 -0.57 1.59
C ASP A 183 -17.45 -1.55 2.50
N VAL A 184 -18.18 -2.38 3.26
CA VAL A 184 -17.60 -3.40 4.14
C VAL A 184 -16.73 -4.41 3.37
N VAL A 185 -17.03 -4.66 2.10
CA VAL A 185 -16.26 -5.57 1.25
C VAL A 185 -14.88 -4.98 0.94
N GLY A 186 -14.82 -3.70 0.56
CA GLY A 186 -13.55 -3.01 0.33
C GLY A 186 -12.66 -3.00 1.57
N PHE A 187 -13.26 -2.73 2.74
CA PHE A 187 -12.55 -2.80 4.02
C PHE A 187 -12.05 -4.21 4.34
N ALA A 188 -12.88 -5.24 4.15
CA ALA A 188 -12.50 -6.64 4.36
C ALA A 188 -11.35 -7.06 3.43
N VAL A 189 -11.36 -6.62 2.17
CA VAL A 189 -10.29 -6.89 1.21
C VAL A 189 -8.99 -6.20 1.61
N TRP A 190 -9.07 -4.98 2.14
CA TRP A 190 -7.89 -4.27 2.64
C TRP A 190 -7.25 -4.96 3.85
N ILE A 191 -8.06 -5.48 4.78
CA ILE A 191 -7.57 -6.31 5.89
C ILE A 191 -6.95 -7.60 5.36
N ALA A 192 -7.65 -8.29 4.45
CA ALA A 192 -7.15 -9.54 3.87
C ALA A 192 -5.80 -9.34 3.16
N SER A 193 -5.65 -8.27 2.38
CA SER A 193 -4.40 -7.95 1.70
C SER A 193 -3.27 -7.64 2.69
N SER A 194 -3.57 -6.89 3.75
CA SER A 194 -2.64 -6.61 4.85
C SER A 194 -2.13 -7.90 5.51
N LEU A 195 -3.02 -8.87 5.76
CA LEU A 195 -2.67 -10.18 6.30
C LEU A 195 -1.84 -11.02 5.32
N ILE A 196 -2.17 -11.00 4.03
CA ILE A 196 -1.40 -11.71 2.97
C ILE A 196 0.04 -11.18 2.92
N ILE A 197 0.21 -9.86 2.95
CA ILE A 197 1.52 -9.20 2.92
C ILE A 197 2.32 -9.54 4.19
N ALA A 198 1.69 -9.47 5.36
CA ALA A 198 2.33 -9.86 6.62
C ALA A 198 2.76 -11.34 6.64
N ALA A 199 1.90 -12.23 6.13
CA ALA A 199 2.22 -13.65 5.99
C ALA A 199 3.40 -13.87 5.04
N ALA A 200 3.45 -13.15 3.92
CA ALA A 200 4.60 -13.17 3.00
C ALA A 200 5.89 -12.74 3.71
N GLY A 201 5.84 -11.65 4.49
CA GLY A 201 6.96 -11.18 5.29
C GLY A 201 7.46 -12.21 6.31
N PHE A 202 6.54 -12.88 7.00
CA PHE A 202 6.88 -13.96 7.93
C PHE A 202 7.58 -15.13 7.23
N LEU A 203 7.08 -15.55 6.06
CA LEU A 203 7.69 -16.61 5.28
C LEU A 203 9.08 -16.20 4.76
N THR A 204 9.25 -14.94 4.32
CA THR A 204 10.55 -14.39 3.93
C THR A 204 11.56 -14.45 5.08
N LEU A 205 11.14 -14.23 6.33
CA LEU A 205 12.03 -14.37 7.49
C LEU A 205 12.37 -15.84 7.81
N LYS A 206 11.45 -16.77 7.57
CA LYS A 206 11.65 -18.21 7.84
C LYS A 206 12.48 -18.95 6.81
N GLU A 207 12.62 -18.39 5.61
CA GLU A 207 13.41 -18.99 4.55
C GLU A 207 14.87 -19.15 5.01
N LYS A 208 15.41 -20.38 4.96
CA LYS A 208 16.80 -20.65 5.37
C LYS A 208 17.76 -19.84 4.51
N ALA A 209 18.80 -19.25 5.11
CA ALA A 209 19.90 -18.70 4.32
C ALA A 209 20.51 -19.89 3.57
N SER A 210 20.41 -19.89 2.23
CA SER A 210 21.23 -20.75 1.41
C SER A 210 22.67 -20.30 1.65
N SER A 211 23.37 -21.06 2.50
CA SER A 211 24.81 -20.95 2.72
C SER A 211 25.55 -21.34 1.45
#